data_AF-A0A172XY16-F1
#
_entry.id   AF-A0A172XY16-F1
#
_cell.length_a   1.000
_cell.length_b   1.000
_cell.length_c   1.000
_cell.angle_alpha   90.00
_cell.angle_beta   90.00
_cell.angle_gamma   90.00
#
_symmetry.space_group_name_H-M   'P 1'
#
loop_
_entity.id
_entity.type
_entity.pdbx_description
1 polymer ?
#
loop_
_entity_poly.entity_id
_entity_poly.type
_entity_poly.pdbx_seq_one_letter_code
_entity_poly.pdbx_strand_id
1 'polypeptide(L)'
;MSVRGSFHFRLTSAGNLLGEYFNNYGNIISSESTNRIDQGSGFVGTFITSWIENGQEAIITNLEIQPTINNNMFTLIWTDLKGKVTFQGKASLLEENIIYGYYSGEQFIQEH
;
A
#
# COMPACT_ATOMS: atom_id res chain seq x y z
N MET A 1 15.60 9.50 -5.69
CA MET A 1 15.94 9.35 -4.25
C MET A 1 15.06 8.22 -3.71
N SER A 2 15.58 7.29 -2.89
CA SER A 2 14.78 6.12 -2.44
C SER A 2 13.85 6.54 -1.30
N VAL A 3 12.57 6.19 -1.40
CA VAL A 3 11.59 6.30 -0.31
C VAL A 3 11.61 5.00 0.46
N ARG A 4 11.56 5.13 1.79
CA ARG A 4 11.41 4.03 2.73
C ARG A 4 10.42 4.46 3.78
N GLY A 5 9.53 3.54 4.13
CA GLY A 5 8.50 3.82 5.10
C GLY A 5 7.93 2.57 5.75
N SER A 6 7.03 2.81 6.69
CA SER A 6 6.19 1.80 7.31
C SER A 6 4.73 2.12 7.04
N PHE A 7 3.90 1.08 7.10
CA PHE A 7 2.46 1.22 6.95
C PHE A 7 1.74 0.20 7.80
N HIS A 8 0.46 0.45 8.04
CA HIS A 8 -0.48 -0.61 8.39
C HIS A 8 -1.73 -0.51 7.53
N PHE A 9 -2.30 -1.65 7.18
CA PHE A 9 -3.61 -1.73 6.53
C PHE A 9 -4.58 -2.46 7.43
N ARG A 10 -5.76 -1.86 7.60
CA ARG A 10 -6.91 -2.49 8.25
C ARG A 10 -7.91 -2.95 7.21
N LEU A 11 -8.26 -4.22 7.23
CA LEU A 11 -9.33 -4.78 6.41
C LEU A 11 -10.70 -4.39 6.99
N THR A 12 -11.55 -3.85 6.13
CA THR A 12 -12.92 -3.46 6.47
C THR A 12 -13.90 -4.61 6.19
N SER A 13 -15.08 -4.57 6.80
CA SER A 13 -16.16 -5.55 6.54
C SER A 13 -16.65 -5.54 5.09
N ALA A 14 -16.38 -4.47 4.33
CA ALA A 14 -16.70 -4.34 2.91
C ALA A 14 -15.62 -4.93 1.99
N GLY A 15 -14.51 -5.44 2.53
CA GLY A 15 -13.40 -6.02 1.75
C GLY A 15 -12.36 -5.01 1.25
N ASN A 16 -12.53 -3.72 1.58
CA ASN A 16 -11.57 -2.64 1.30
C ASN A 16 -10.51 -2.53 2.40
N LEU A 17 -9.38 -1.89 2.09
CA LEU A 17 -8.33 -1.58 3.06
C LEU A 17 -8.32 -0.09 3.38
N LEU A 18 -8.11 0.22 4.66
CA LEU A 18 -7.79 1.56 5.13
C LEU A 18 -6.37 1.53 5.67
N GLY A 19 -5.51 2.33 5.05
CA GLY A 19 -4.09 2.38 5.35
C GLY A 19 -3.69 3.66 6.07
N GLU A 20 -2.69 3.54 6.93
CA GLU A 20 -1.88 4.69 7.32
C GLU A 20 -0.42 4.35 7.03
N TYR A 21 0.33 5.34 6.54
CA TYR A 21 1.74 5.18 6.20
C TYR A 21 2.57 6.36 6.68
N PHE A 22 3.85 6.08 6.88
CA PHE A 22 4.86 7.03 7.30
C PHE A 22 6.14 6.77 6.51
N ASN A 23 6.82 7.82 6.05
CA ASN A 23 8.03 7.68 5.25
C ASN A 23 9.14 8.65 5.65
N ASN A 24 10.33 8.45 5.11
CA ASN A 24 11.51 9.23 5.43
C ASN A 24 11.54 10.68 4.88
N TYR A 25 10.48 11.13 4.19
CA TYR A 25 10.35 12.49 3.65
C TYR A 25 9.24 13.29 4.35
N GLY A 26 8.19 12.62 4.84
CA GLY A 26 7.08 13.22 5.56
C GLY A 26 7.14 12.89 7.05
N ASN A 27 7.33 13.88 7.92
CA ASN A 27 7.18 13.72 9.37
C ASN A 27 5.70 13.64 9.82
N ILE A 28 4.81 13.16 8.96
CA ILE A 28 3.36 13.15 9.16
C ILE A 28 2.85 11.76 8.76
N ILE A 29 1.91 11.22 9.54
CA ILE A 29 1.18 10.01 9.19
C ILE A 29 0.13 10.38 8.15
N SER A 30 0.22 9.77 6.98
CA SER A 30 -0.73 9.96 5.88
C SER A 30 -1.69 8.80 5.78
N SER A 31 -2.93 9.06 5.38
CA SER A 31 -3.93 8.03 5.15
C SER A 31 -3.96 7.60 3.67
N GLU A 32 -4.19 6.31 3.46
CA GLU A 32 -4.34 5.67 2.16
C GLU A 32 -5.69 4.95 2.11
N SER A 33 -6.44 5.16 1.03
CA SER A 33 -7.72 4.47 0.80
C SER A 33 -7.58 3.49 -0.35
N THR A 34 -7.93 2.24 -0.09
CA THR A 34 -7.62 1.12 -0.97
C THR A 34 -8.87 0.29 -1.23
N ASN A 35 -9.37 0.34 -2.46
CA ASN A 35 -10.59 -0.35 -2.87
C ASN A 35 -10.25 -1.64 -3.60
N ARG A 36 -10.86 -2.75 -3.19
CA ARG A 36 -10.66 -4.05 -3.85
C ARG A 36 -11.30 -4.03 -5.24
N ILE A 37 -10.61 -4.61 -6.23
CA ILE A 37 -11.13 -4.71 -7.60
C ILE A 37 -11.37 -6.14 -8.08
N ASP A 38 -10.89 -7.13 -7.32
CA ASP A 38 -11.13 -8.54 -7.60
C ASP A 38 -12.29 -9.13 -6.76
N GLN A 39 -12.60 -10.40 -7.00
CA GLN A 39 -13.61 -11.17 -6.26
C GLN A 39 -13.01 -11.91 -5.04
N GLY A 40 -11.80 -11.54 -4.60
CA GLY A 40 -11.10 -12.21 -3.51
C GLY A 40 -11.63 -11.83 -2.12
N SER A 41 -11.05 -12.44 -1.09
CA SER A 41 -11.33 -12.12 0.31
C SER A 41 -10.04 -12.00 1.13
N GLY A 42 -10.11 -11.34 2.28
CA GLY A 42 -8.95 -11.12 3.15
C GLY A 42 -8.04 -10.01 2.66
N PHE A 43 -6.73 -10.18 2.83
CA PHE A 43 -5.71 -9.23 2.35
C PHE A 43 -5.21 -9.54 0.95
N VAL A 44 -5.19 -10.80 0.55
CA VAL A 44 -4.66 -11.21 -0.76
C VAL A 44 -5.60 -10.73 -1.87
N GLY A 45 -5.01 -10.15 -2.92
CA GLY A 45 -5.75 -9.69 -4.08
C GLY A 45 -5.21 -8.41 -4.68
N THR A 46 -6.00 -7.85 -5.60
CA THR A 46 -5.69 -6.60 -6.28
C THR A 46 -6.64 -5.49 -5.83
N PHE A 47 -6.06 -4.31 -5.64
CA PHE A 47 -6.75 -3.12 -5.17
C PHE A 47 -6.33 -1.90 -5.98
N ILE A 48 -7.23 -0.92 -6.09
CA ILE A 48 -6.90 0.44 -6.49
C ILE A 48 -6.68 1.23 -5.22
N THR A 49 -5.53 1.86 -5.11
CA THR A 49 -5.18 2.63 -3.92
C THR A 49 -4.83 4.07 -4.27
N SER A 50 -5.17 4.96 -3.35
CA SER A 50 -4.92 6.38 -3.52
C SER A 50 -4.49 7.05 -2.22
N TRP A 51 -3.55 7.97 -2.33
CA TRP A 51 -3.06 8.81 -1.24
C TRP A 51 -2.69 10.20 -1.75
N ILE A 52 -2.53 11.14 -0.82
CA ILE A 52 -2.13 12.52 -1.11
C ILE A 52 -0.78 12.79 -0.43
N GLU A 53 0.21 13.24 -1.20
CA GLU A 53 1.47 13.72 -0.64
C GLU A 53 1.52 15.26 -0.71
N ASN A 54 1.90 15.91 0.40
CA ASN A 54 2.22 17.34 0.48
C ASN A 54 1.19 18.31 -0.15
N GLY A 55 -0.11 17.99 -0.06
CA GLY A 55 -1.18 18.85 -0.57
C GLY A 55 -1.27 18.91 -2.10
N GLN A 56 -0.64 17.98 -2.81
CA GLN A 56 -0.73 17.83 -4.26
C GLN A 56 -1.96 16.98 -4.67
N GLU A 57 -2.06 16.70 -5.97
CA GLU A 57 -3.07 15.80 -6.52
C GLU A 57 -2.97 14.39 -5.92
N ALA A 58 -4.11 13.70 -5.85
CA ALA A 58 -4.16 12.32 -5.37
C ALA A 58 -3.36 11.42 -6.32
N ILE A 59 -2.37 10.72 -5.76
CA ILE A 59 -1.63 9.67 -6.46
C ILE A 59 -2.51 8.43 -6.47
N ILE A 60 -2.72 7.85 -7.65
CA ILE A 60 -3.51 6.63 -7.84
C ILE A 60 -2.59 5.54 -8.37
N THR A 61 -2.61 4.38 -7.73
CA THR A 61 -1.81 3.20 -8.10
C THR A 61 -2.64 1.92 -7.98
N ASN A 62 -2.15 0.85 -8.61
CA ASN A 62 -2.65 -0.49 -8.34
C ASN A 62 -1.78 -1.13 -7.26
N LEU A 63 -2.42 -1.69 -6.24
CA LEU A 63 -1.78 -2.47 -5.19
C LEU A 63 -2.11 -3.94 -5.39
N GLU A 64 -1.08 -4.77 -5.50
CA GLU A 64 -1.20 -6.23 -5.45
C GLU A 64 -0.63 -6.75 -4.13
N ILE A 65 -1.43 -7.52 -3.40
CA ILE A 65 -1.02 -8.20 -2.16
C ILE A 65 -0.99 -9.70 -2.42
N GLN A 66 0.19 -10.28 -2.29
CA GLN A 66 0.45 -11.70 -2.52
C GLN A 66 0.78 -12.41 -1.20
N PRO A 67 0.28 -13.63 -0.97
CA PRO A 67 0.70 -14.43 0.17
C PRO A 67 2.16 -14.88 -0.02
N THR A 68 2.88 -15.05 1.08
CA THR A 68 4.16 -15.74 1.07
C THR A 68 3.98 -17.19 1.52
N ILE A 69 5.08 -17.97 1.53
CA ILE A 69 5.09 -19.36 2.07
C ILE A 69 4.62 -19.39 3.54
N ASN A 70 4.79 -18.29 4.27
CA ASN A 70 4.25 -18.12 5.61
C ASN A 70 2.88 -17.42 5.52
N ASN A 71 1.82 -18.07 6.01
CA ASN A 71 0.44 -17.56 5.98
C ASN A 71 0.25 -16.21 6.69
N ASN A 72 1.19 -15.81 7.55
CA ASN A 72 1.14 -14.53 8.27
C ASN A 72 2.00 -13.44 7.62
N MET A 73 2.59 -13.68 6.45
CA MET A 73 3.40 -12.70 5.74
C MET A 73 2.91 -12.48 4.32
N PHE A 74 2.97 -11.23 3.88
CA PHE A 74 2.49 -10.76 2.60
C PHE A 74 3.57 -9.95 1.88
N THR A 75 3.60 -10.09 0.56
CA THR A 75 4.33 -9.18 -0.33
C THR A 75 3.35 -8.19 -0.90
N LEU A 76 3.70 -6.91 -0.88
CA LEU A 76 2.90 -5.83 -1.43
C LEU A 76 3.66 -5.18 -2.58
N ILE A 77 2.98 -4.95 -3.70
CA ILE A 77 3.55 -4.35 -4.90
C ILE A 77 2.61 -3.23 -5.35
N TRP A 78 3.12 -2.01 -5.36
CA TRP A 78 2.43 -0.86 -5.92
C TRP A 78 2.95 -0.63 -7.34
N THR A 79 2.03 -0.44 -8.28
CA THR A 79 2.32 -0.12 -9.67
C THR A 79 1.57 1.12 -10.11
N ASP A 80 2.20 1.98 -10.90
CA ASP A 80 1.50 3.09 -11.54
C ASP A 80 0.44 2.59 -12.55
N LEU A 81 -0.35 3.52 -13.10
CA LEU A 81 -1.38 3.20 -14.09
C LEU A 81 -0.81 2.66 -15.42
N LYS A 82 0.50 2.76 -15.64
CA LYS A 82 1.22 2.20 -16.80
C LYS A 82 1.83 0.83 -16.49
N GLY A 83 1.66 0.31 -15.28
CA GLY A 83 2.20 -0.97 -14.83
C GLY A 83 3.65 -0.95 -14.37
N LYS A 84 4.29 0.23 -14.25
CA LYS A 84 5.64 0.33 -13.67
C LYS A 84 5.55 0.15 -12.15
N VAL A 85 6.37 -0.74 -11.60
CA VAL A 85 6.51 -0.89 -10.13
C VAL A 85 7.09 0.38 -9.53
N THR A 86 6.38 0.96 -8.56
CA THR A 86 6.76 2.20 -7.87
C THR A 86 7.25 1.91 -6.46
N PHE A 87 6.54 1.05 -5.72
CA PHE A 87 6.92 0.59 -4.39
C PHE A 87 6.77 -0.91 -4.26
N GLN A 88 7.60 -1.47 -3.39
CA GLN A 88 7.50 -2.85 -2.93
C GLN A 88 7.62 -2.90 -1.42
N GLY A 89 6.86 -3.80 -0.80
CA GLY A 89 6.82 -3.93 0.65
C GLY A 89 6.60 -5.35 1.12
N LYS A 90 6.84 -5.53 2.42
CA LYS A 90 6.54 -6.76 3.14
C LYS A 90 5.73 -6.41 4.36
N ALA A 91 4.67 -7.17 4.61
CA ALA A 91 3.85 -7.02 5.81
C ALA A 91 3.69 -8.35 6.54
N SER A 92 3.47 -8.24 7.83
CA SER A 92 3.04 -9.34 8.70
C SER A 92 1.65 -9.09 9.23
N LEU A 93 0.87 -10.16 9.40
CA LEU A 93 -0.39 -10.13 10.13
C LEU A 93 -0.11 -9.79 11.60
N LEU A 94 -0.69 -8.69 12.08
CA LEU A 94 -0.61 -8.26 13.47
C LEU A 94 -1.83 -8.76 14.26
N GLU A 95 -3.01 -8.58 13.67
CA GLU A 95 -4.32 -9.02 14.18
C GLU A 95 -5.15 -9.56 13.02
N GLU A 96 -6.30 -10.20 13.29
CA GLU A 96 -7.14 -10.84 12.27
C GLU A 96 -7.47 -9.94 11.07
N ASN A 97 -7.56 -8.63 11.29
CA ASN A 97 -7.89 -7.62 10.29
C ASN A 97 -6.85 -6.50 10.14
N ILE A 98 -5.62 -6.67 10.66
CA ILE A 98 -4.55 -5.67 10.53
C ILE A 98 -3.26 -6.33 10.06
N ILE A 99 -2.67 -5.79 8.99
CA ILE A 99 -1.29 -6.07 8.59
C ILE A 99 -0.43 -4.83 8.82
N TYR A 100 0.81 -5.04 9.26
CA TYR A 100 1.82 -3.98 9.41
C TYR A 100 3.07 -4.35 8.64
N GLY A 101 3.69 -3.38 7.98
CA GLY A 101 4.82 -3.66 7.11
C GLY A 101 5.72 -2.46 6.84
N TYR A 102 6.73 -2.75 6.04
CA TYR A 102 7.67 -1.76 5.52
C TYR A 102 7.62 -1.78 4.02
N TYR A 103 7.83 -0.62 3.42
CA TYR A 103 7.90 -0.46 1.97
C TYR A 103 9.12 0.36 1.58
N SER A 104 9.56 0.17 0.34
CA SER A 104 10.59 0.98 -0.27
C SER A 104 10.37 1.09 -1.78
N GLY A 105 10.88 2.16 -2.37
CA GLY A 105 10.76 2.36 -3.80
C GLY A 105 11.31 3.69 -4.27
N GLU A 106 10.90 4.09 -5.47
CA GLU A 106 11.26 5.37 -6.06
C GLU A 106 10.23 6.42 -5.72
N GLN A 107 10.68 7.60 -5.29
CA GLN A 107 9.78 8.74 -5.10
C GLN A 107 9.09 9.06 -6.43
N PHE A 108 7.77 9.27 -6.40
CA PHE A 108 7.07 9.86 -7.52
C PHE A 108 7.66 11.25 -7.76
N ILE A 109 8.48 11.38 -8.80
CA ILE A 109 8.81 12.67 -9.37
C ILE A 109 7.78 12.86 -10.48
N GLN A 110 6.73 13.62 -10.22
CA GLN A 110 6.01 14.23 -11.34
C GLN A 110 6.99 15.24 -11.96
N GLU A 111 7.58 14.87 -13.09
CA GLU A 111 8.23 15.87 -13.94
C GLU A 111 7.10 16.78 -14.46
N HIS A 112 7.17 18.05 -14.07
CA HIS A 112 6.32 19.13 -14.58
C HIS A 112 6.70 19.50 -16.01
#